data_AF-H1W599-F1
#
_entry.id   AF-H1W599-F1
#
_cell.length_a   1.000
_cell.length_b   1.000
_cell.length_c   1.000
_cell.angle_alpha   90.00
_cell.angle_beta   90.00
_cell.angle_gamma   90.00
#
_symmetry.space_group_name_H-M   'P 1'
#
loop_
_entity.id
_entity.type
_entity.pdbx_description
1 polymer ?
#
loop_
_entity_poly.entity_id
_entity_poly.type
_entity_poly.pdbx_seq_one_letter_code
_entity_poly.pdbx_strand_id
1 'polypeptide(L)'
;MVQPTRPPANGFVAATRKLYNPLGFSKGYNFVLFFIFFGALMGFTLARLQYLSFDTFCKGAAPGECFSYRKGYKKAGIIIHLSGILPAGFLACFQFVPVIRHKALLFHRINGYVIILLAIVSTAGAFMIARNAFGGGLDVQAGVGLLGIMFVGSLTLAYVNIKRLQIEQHRAWMLRAWFYAGSIITLRLIQFTCVVIISRIGTYYVARPCEQVAGTIDDTNRTIELYPDCAAYFSGANPDQHTVVHADLLNATSAAEAGAAVSMPFGMALWLALAIHAIGIELYLRLTPAETERLREVSYKRQLEAGMSPAGRAGLTADRIGDSEEWQPKQKDSRDDSMTQIPTTK
;
A
#
# COMPACT_ATOMS: atom_id res chain seq x y z
N MET A 1 23.48 9.70 -16.47
CA MET A 1 23.00 10.54 -15.34
C MET A 1 21.91 11.42 -15.87
N VAL A 2 20.88 11.72 -15.07
CA VAL A 2 19.88 12.72 -15.46
C VAL A 2 20.58 14.07 -15.48
N GLN A 3 20.68 14.67 -16.66
CA GLN A 3 21.29 16.00 -16.79
C GLN A 3 20.30 17.04 -16.22
N PRO A 4 20.74 17.93 -15.31
CA PRO A 4 19.89 19.01 -14.83
C PRO A 4 19.46 19.87 -16.01
N THR A 5 18.16 20.10 -16.18
CA THR A 5 17.65 20.95 -17.27
C THR A 5 17.86 22.45 -17.02
N ARG A 6 18.27 22.83 -15.80
CA ARG A 6 18.49 24.22 -15.36
C ARG A 6 19.62 24.30 -14.33
N PRO A 7 20.39 25.41 -14.24
CA PRO A 7 21.36 25.64 -13.17
C PRO A 7 20.69 25.61 -11.77
N PRO A 8 21.43 25.34 -10.68
CA PRO A 8 20.87 25.36 -9.33
C PRO A 8 20.47 26.79 -8.95
N ALA A 9 19.28 26.96 -8.37
CA ALA A 9 18.77 28.28 -7.99
C ALA A 9 19.56 28.91 -6.83
N ASN A 10 20.15 28.10 -5.95
CA ASN A 10 20.97 28.54 -4.83
C ASN A 10 21.90 27.39 -4.34
N GLY A 11 22.77 27.68 -3.37
CA GLY A 11 23.72 26.71 -2.81
C GLY A 11 23.06 25.48 -2.16
N PHE A 12 21.89 25.66 -1.54
CA PHE A 12 21.10 24.55 -0.97
C PHE A 12 20.59 23.60 -2.05
N VAL A 13 20.08 24.13 -3.17
CA VAL A 13 19.67 23.32 -4.34
C VAL A 13 20.88 22.62 -4.96
N ALA A 14 22.05 23.25 -5.00
CA ALA A 14 23.27 22.61 -5.48
C ALA A 14 23.71 21.43 -4.58
N ALA A 15 23.62 21.59 -3.25
CA ALA A 15 23.93 20.52 -2.29
C ALA A 15 22.92 19.37 -2.38
N THR A 16 21.62 19.66 -2.37
CA THR A 16 20.57 18.64 -2.45
C THR A 16 20.59 17.86 -3.77
N ARG A 17 20.97 18.50 -4.89
CA ARG A 17 21.19 17.81 -6.17
C ARG A 17 22.22 16.68 -6.07
N LYS A 18 23.25 16.81 -5.23
CA LYS A 18 24.25 15.74 -5.01
C LYS A 18 23.64 14.51 -4.33
N LEU A 19 22.56 14.68 -3.57
CA LEU A 19 21.85 13.59 -2.91
C LEU A 19 20.90 12.84 -3.87
N TYR A 20 20.07 13.56 -4.63
CA TYR A 20 18.98 12.92 -5.40
C TYR A 20 19.32 12.61 -6.87
N ASN A 21 20.28 13.30 -7.49
CA ASN A 21 20.68 13.01 -8.87
C ASN A 21 21.31 11.62 -9.06
N PRO A 22 22.14 11.09 -8.12
CA PRO A 22 22.67 9.72 -8.22
C PRO A 22 21.57 8.65 -8.25
N LEU A 23 20.46 8.91 -7.54
CA LEU A 23 19.27 8.07 -7.53
C LEU A 23 18.41 8.22 -8.81
N GLY A 24 18.76 9.15 -9.69
CA GLY A 24 18.13 9.37 -10.99
C GLY A 24 16.90 10.29 -10.96
N PHE A 25 16.69 11.06 -9.90
CA PHE A 25 15.63 12.07 -9.87
C PHE A 25 16.09 13.35 -10.58
N SER A 26 15.29 13.89 -11.50
CA SER A 26 15.53 15.19 -12.16
C SER A 26 15.10 16.38 -11.32
N LYS A 27 14.04 16.20 -10.52
CA LYS A 27 13.36 17.26 -9.77
C LYS A 27 13.36 16.92 -8.28
N GLY A 28 13.73 17.88 -7.43
CA GLY A 28 13.81 17.69 -5.98
C GLY A 28 12.48 17.27 -5.34
N TYR A 29 11.35 17.83 -5.77
CA TYR A 29 10.04 17.45 -5.21
C TYR A 29 9.70 15.97 -5.45
N ASN A 30 10.12 15.38 -6.58
CA ASN A 30 9.90 13.94 -6.82
C ASN A 30 10.70 13.08 -5.82
N PHE A 31 11.90 13.53 -5.45
CA PHE A 31 12.68 12.88 -4.41
C PHE A 31 12.05 13.02 -3.03
N VAL A 32 11.52 14.20 -2.68
CA VAL A 32 10.79 14.42 -1.43
C VAL A 32 9.56 13.52 -1.35
N LEU A 33 8.74 13.46 -2.41
CA LEU A 33 7.60 12.55 -2.47
C LEU A 33 8.03 11.09 -2.34
N PHE A 34 9.08 10.68 -3.04
CA PHE A 34 9.64 9.33 -2.92
C PHE A 34 10.05 9.03 -1.47
N PHE A 35 10.77 9.94 -0.82
CA PHE A 35 11.21 9.77 0.56
C PHE A 35 10.03 9.68 1.54
N ILE A 36 9.02 10.54 1.39
CA ILE A 36 7.83 10.52 2.24
C ILE A 36 7.07 9.20 2.08
N PHE A 37 6.73 8.79 0.85
CA PHE A 37 5.87 7.62 0.64
C PHE A 37 6.65 6.30 0.69
N PHE A 38 7.71 6.16 -0.10
CA PHE A 38 8.49 4.92 -0.17
C PHE A 38 9.54 4.81 0.92
N GLY A 39 10.03 5.92 1.47
CA GLY A 39 10.83 5.89 2.69
C GLY A 39 10.01 5.50 3.92
N ALA A 40 8.77 6.00 4.06
CA ALA A 40 7.87 5.52 5.11
C ALA A 40 7.50 4.04 4.93
N LEU A 41 7.24 3.58 3.69
CA LEU A 41 7.00 2.17 3.40
C LEU A 41 8.21 1.29 3.74
N MET A 42 9.41 1.73 3.40
CA MET A 42 10.66 1.05 3.76
C MET A 42 10.81 0.97 5.29
N GLY A 43 10.63 2.09 6.00
CA GLY A 43 10.70 2.13 7.45
C GLY A 43 9.66 1.22 8.12
N PHE A 44 8.42 1.24 7.62
CA PHE A 44 7.34 0.39 8.13
C PHE A 44 7.64 -1.10 7.93
N THR A 45 8.08 -1.50 6.73
CA THR A 45 8.39 -2.90 6.42
C THR A 45 9.55 -3.42 7.25
N LEU A 46 10.62 -2.64 7.42
CA LEU A 46 11.76 -3.00 8.26
C LEU A 46 11.37 -3.10 9.75
N ALA A 47 10.60 -2.14 10.27
CA ALA A 47 10.13 -2.17 11.66
C ALA A 47 9.22 -3.36 11.98
N ARG A 48 8.54 -3.90 10.96
CA ARG A 48 7.62 -5.04 11.09
C ARG A 48 8.22 -6.38 10.64
N LEU A 49 9.46 -6.40 10.14
CA LEU A 49 10.11 -7.62 9.66
C LEU A 49 10.24 -8.70 10.75
N GLN A 50 10.38 -8.29 12.02
CA GLN A 50 10.39 -9.18 13.18
C GLN A 50 9.10 -10.02 13.33
N TYR A 51 7.97 -9.59 12.75
CA TYR A 51 6.70 -10.30 12.79
C TYR A 51 6.62 -11.48 11.81
N LEU A 52 7.68 -11.73 11.02
CA LEU A 52 7.85 -13.01 10.33
C LEU A 52 7.99 -14.18 11.32
N SER A 53 8.51 -13.91 12.52
CA SER A 53 8.39 -14.85 13.65
C SER A 53 6.99 -14.74 14.24
N PHE A 54 6.22 -15.84 14.18
CA PHE A 54 4.86 -15.89 14.71
C PHE A 54 4.82 -15.59 16.21
N ASP A 55 5.82 -16.05 16.98
CA ASP A 55 5.86 -15.80 18.42
C ASP A 55 6.12 -14.32 18.73
N THR A 56 7.02 -13.68 17.97
CA THR A 56 7.27 -12.24 18.09
C THR A 56 6.07 -11.43 17.67
N PHE A 57 5.37 -11.84 16.59
CA PHE A 57 4.10 -11.25 16.21
C PHE A 57 3.08 -11.36 17.34
N CYS A 58 2.90 -12.55 17.92
CA CYS A 58 1.91 -12.76 18.97
C CYS A 58 2.20 -11.95 20.24
N LYS A 59 3.47 -11.73 20.58
CA LYS A 59 3.88 -10.87 21.70
C LYS A 59 3.70 -9.38 21.40
N GLY A 60 3.85 -8.98 20.14
CA GLY A 60 3.79 -7.57 19.70
C GLY A 60 2.46 -7.12 19.11
N ALA A 61 1.50 -8.04 18.93
CA ALA A 61 0.17 -7.74 18.43
C ALA A 61 -0.66 -6.95 19.46
N ALA A 62 -1.75 -6.33 19.00
CA ALA A 62 -2.70 -5.71 19.92
C ALA A 62 -3.24 -6.75 20.94
N PRO A 63 -3.54 -6.35 22.18
CA PRO A 63 -4.11 -7.27 23.16
C PRO A 63 -5.34 -7.99 22.59
N GLY A 64 -5.37 -9.31 22.69
CA GLY A 64 -6.45 -10.16 22.17
C GLY A 64 -6.44 -10.43 20.65
N GLU A 65 -5.57 -9.80 19.84
CA GLU A 65 -5.48 -10.10 18.40
C GLU A 65 -4.92 -11.50 18.14
N CYS A 66 -3.79 -11.83 18.79
CA CYS A 66 -3.11 -13.12 18.57
C CYS A 66 -4.03 -14.31 18.87
N PHE A 67 -4.98 -14.18 19.80
CA PHE A 67 -5.92 -15.24 20.18
C PHE A 67 -6.56 -15.91 18.96
N SER A 68 -7.04 -15.10 18.00
CA SER A 68 -7.71 -15.59 16.80
C SER A 68 -6.76 -16.28 15.80
N TYR A 69 -5.45 -16.09 15.91
CA TYR A 69 -4.47 -16.59 14.94
C TYR A 69 -3.65 -17.78 15.45
N ARG A 70 -3.92 -18.31 16.64
CA ARG A 70 -3.11 -19.39 17.22
C ARG A 70 -3.25 -20.74 16.51
N LYS A 71 -4.36 -20.99 15.80
CA LYS A 71 -4.68 -22.32 15.24
C LYS A 71 -5.30 -22.24 13.84
N GLY A 72 -5.23 -23.37 13.13
CA GLY A 72 -5.93 -23.60 11.87
C GLY A 72 -5.51 -22.68 10.72
N TYR A 73 -6.44 -22.46 9.80
CA TYR A 73 -6.21 -21.64 8.60
C TYR A 73 -5.87 -20.18 8.93
N LYS A 74 -6.33 -19.63 10.06
CA LYS A 74 -6.06 -18.26 10.47
C LYS A 74 -4.57 -18.04 10.78
N LYS A 75 -3.92 -19.02 11.41
CA LYS A 75 -2.46 -19.03 11.62
C LYS A 75 -1.71 -19.01 10.29
N ALA A 76 -2.11 -19.89 9.37
CA ALA A 76 -1.53 -19.93 8.03
C ALA A 76 -1.73 -18.59 7.30
N GLY A 77 -2.94 -18.01 7.38
CA GLY A 77 -3.29 -16.75 6.75
C GLY A 77 -2.41 -15.59 7.19
N ILE A 78 -2.21 -15.39 8.50
CA ILE A 78 -1.33 -14.30 8.98
C ILE A 78 0.13 -14.53 8.59
N ILE A 79 0.63 -15.77 8.63
CA ILE A 79 2.00 -16.10 8.19
C ILE A 79 2.17 -15.81 6.70
N ILE A 80 1.23 -16.26 5.85
CA ILE A 80 1.23 -16.00 4.41
C ILE A 80 1.16 -14.49 4.14
N HIS A 81 0.29 -13.78 4.85
CA HIS A 81 0.13 -12.34 4.69
C HIS A 81 1.43 -11.60 4.97
N LEU A 82 2.05 -11.83 6.13
CA LEU A 82 3.27 -11.14 6.57
C LEU A 82 4.50 -11.55 5.74
N SER A 83 4.68 -12.85 5.46
CA SER A 83 5.79 -13.35 4.64
C SER A 83 5.71 -12.93 3.17
N GLY A 84 4.52 -12.60 2.67
CA GLY A 84 4.38 -12.00 1.35
C GLY A 84 4.52 -10.47 1.36
N ILE A 85 3.76 -9.74 2.20
CA ILE A 85 3.67 -8.27 2.09
C ILE A 85 4.94 -7.56 2.55
N LEU A 86 5.60 -8.06 3.61
CA LEU A 86 6.77 -7.38 4.16
C LEU A 86 7.94 -7.40 3.16
N PRO A 87 8.31 -8.56 2.58
CA PRO A 87 9.32 -8.57 1.52
C PRO A 87 8.85 -7.84 0.26
N ALA A 88 7.58 -7.98 -0.15
CA ALA A 88 7.06 -7.27 -1.32
C ALA A 88 7.17 -5.75 -1.17
N GLY A 89 6.79 -5.20 -0.02
CA GLY A 89 6.88 -3.77 0.27
C GLY A 89 8.31 -3.26 0.32
N PHE A 90 9.22 -4.02 0.95
CA PHE A 90 10.65 -3.70 0.96
C PHE A 90 11.21 -3.65 -0.48
N LEU A 91 10.91 -4.68 -1.27
CA LEU A 91 11.36 -4.79 -2.67
C LEU A 91 10.73 -3.73 -3.58
N ALA A 92 9.48 -3.33 -3.32
CA ALA A 92 8.77 -2.30 -4.07
C ALA A 92 9.47 -0.95 -3.98
N CYS A 93 10.05 -0.59 -2.85
CA CYS A 93 10.78 0.68 -2.72
C CYS A 93 11.88 0.84 -3.79
N PHE A 94 12.56 -0.25 -4.18
CA PHE A 94 13.56 -0.24 -5.25
C PHE A 94 12.94 -0.07 -6.65
N GLN A 95 11.69 -0.48 -6.87
CA GLN A 95 11.00 -0.29 -8.16
C GLN A 95 10.82 1.19 -8.49
N PHE A 96 10.66 2.03 -7.46
CA PHE A 96 10.40 3.46 -7.62
C PHE A 96 11.68 4.32 -7.64
N VAL A 97 12.86 3.71 -7.50
CA VAL A 97 14.16 4.40 -7.66
C VAL A 97 14.51 4.53 -9.15
N PRO A 98 14.53 5.75 -9.72
CA PRO A 98 14.72 5.94 -11.16
C PRO A 98 15.99 5.32 -11.73
N VAL A 99 17.13 5.40 -11.03
CA VAL A 99 18.40 4.88 -11.56
C VAL A 99 18.34 3.37 -11.84
N ILE A 100 17.52 2.61 -11.10
CA ILE A 100 17.41 1.16 -11.26
C ILE A 100 16.79 0.80 -12.61
N ARG A 101 15.71 1.47 -13.03
CA ARG A 101 15.13 1.24 -14.37
C ARG A 101 16.03 1.69 -15.53
N HIS A 102 16.96 2.61 -15.28
CA HIS A 102 17.89 3.11 -16.31
C HIS A 102 19.17 2.29 -16.43
N LYS A 103 19.68 1.73 -15.33
CA LYS A 103 20.97 1.01 -15.28
C LYS A 103 20.85 -0.49 -15.03
N ALA A 104 19.78 -0.93 -14.38
CA ALA A 104 19.59 -2.31 -13.94
C ALA A 104 18.20 -2.83 -14.33
N LEU A 105 17.88 -2.74 -15.63
CA LEU A 105 16.55 -3.06 -16.15
C LEU A 105 16.14 -4.53 -15.92
N LEU A 106 17.08 -5.47 -16.01
CA LEU A 106 16.82 -6.89 -15.73
C LEU A 106 16.39 -7.10 -14.26
N PHE A 107 17.11 -6.45 -13.32
CA PHE A 107 16.73 -6.47 -11.91
C PHE A 107 15.35 -5.87 -11.70
N HIS A 108 15.04 -4.71 -12.29
CA HIS A 108 13.71 -4.10 -12.21
C HIS A 108 12.60 -5.07 -12.63
N ARG A 109 12.79 -5.77 -13.75
CA ARG A 109 11.82 -6.75 -14.29
C ARG A 109 11.64 -7.97 -13.39
N ILE A 110 12.73 -8.64 -13.01
CA ILE A 110 12.67 -9.84 -12.15
C ILE A 110 12.06 -9.49 -10.79
N ASN A 111 12.56 -8.42 -10.18
CA ASN A 111 12.05 -7.92 -8.90
C ASN A 111 10.55 -7.57 -9.01
N GLY A 112 10.11 -6.95 -10.11
CA GLY A 112 8.70 -6.63 -10.35
C GLY A 112 7.79 -7.87 -10.36
N TYR A 113 8.22 -8.97 -10.99
CA TYR A 113 7.45 -10.22 -10.99
C TYR A 113 7.41 -10.88 -9.61
N VAL A 114 8.53 -10.88 -8.89
CA VAL A 114 8.59 -11.38 -7.50
C VAL A 114 7.64 -10.59 -6.61
N ILE A 115 7.64 -9.26 -6.73
CA ILE A 115 6.75 -8.38 -5.98
C ILE A 115 5.28 -8.68 -6.26
N ILE A 116 4.87 -8.83 -7.54
CA ILE A 116 3.49 -9.14 -7.91
C ILE A 116 3.06 -10.48 -7.30
N LEU A 117 3.90 -11.51 -7.41
CA LEU A 117 3.61 -12.84 -6.85
C LEU A 117 3.42 -12.77 -5.33
N LEU A 118 4.37 -12.17 -4.62
CA LEU A 118 4.33 -12.03 -3.17
C LEU A 118 3.11 -11.22 -2.71
N ALA A 119 2.77 -10.15 -3.43
CA ALA A 119 1.63 -9.30 -3.13
C ALA A 119 0.28 -10.02 -3.30
N ILE A 120 0.12 -10.82 -4.37
CA ILE A 120 -1.09 -11.62 -4.59
C ILE A 120 -1.24 -12.70 -3.52
N VAL A 121 -0.17 -13.47 -3.27
CA VAL A 121 -0.15 -14.51 -2.22
C VAL A 121 -0.45 -13.91 -0.85
N SER A 122 0.16 -12.77 -0.53
CA SER A 122 -0.11 -12.05 0.71
C SER A 122 -1.57 -11.59 0.84
N THR A 123 -2.18 -11.13 -0.25
CA THR A 123 -3.58 -10.67 -0.24
C THR A 123 -4.54 -11.84 0.06
N ALA A 124 -4.25 -13.03 -0.48
CA ALA A 124 -5.00 -14.24 -0.10
C ALA A 124 -4.89 -14.53 1.41
N GLY A 125 -3.68 -14.41 1.97
CA GLY A 125 -3.46 -14.52 3.43
C GLY A 125 -4.25 -13.48 4.23
N ALA A 126 -4.34 -12.23 3.74
CA ALA A 126 -5.13 -11.18 4.37
C ALA A 126 -6.63 -11.52 4.41
N PHE A 127 -7.17 -12.04 3.31
CA PHE A 127 -8.59 -12.45 3.25
C PHE A 127 -8.90 -13.62 4.18
N MET A 128 -7.96 -14.54 4.40
CA MET A 128 -8.12 -15.63 5.36
C MET A 128 -8.29 -15.14 6.80
N ILE A 129 -7.77 -13.96 7.14
CA ILE A 129 -7.81 -13.40 8.51
C ILE A 129 -8.79 -12.22 8.67
N ALA A 130 -9.35 -11.68 7.59
CA ALA A 130 -10.15 -10.46 7.60
C ALA A 130 -11.34 -10.50 8.59
N ARG A 131 -11.97 -11.66 8.78
CA ARG A 131 -13.10 -11.86 9.70
C ARG A 131 -12.74 -11.70 11.19
N ASN A 132 -11.45 -11.76 11.54
CA ASN A 132 -10.99 -11.63 12.92
C ASN A 132 -10.05 -10.43 13.13
N ALA A 133 -9.56 -9.82 12.05
CA ALA A 133 -8.65 -8.69 12.11
C ALA A 133 -9.27 -7.49 12.83
N PHE A 134 -8.60 -7.04 13.90
CA PHE A 134 -8.98 -5.93 14.76
C PHE A 134 -10.46 -5.98 15.15
N GLY A 135 -10.93 -7.17 15.53
CA GLY A 135 -12.29 -7.39 15.98
C GLY A 135 -13.29 -7.77 14.90
N GLY A 136 -12.91 -7.75 13.62
CA GLY A 136 -13.66 -8.42 12.56
C GLY A 136 -15.01 -7.79 12.18
N GLY A 137 -15.24 -6.53 12.56
CA GLY A 137 -16.47 -5.81 12.21
C GLY A 137 -16.71 -5.76 10.70
N LEU A 138 -17.97 -5.58 10.28
CA LEU A 138 -18.32 -5.50 8.86
C LEU A 138 -17.64 -4.30 8.17
N ASP A 139 -17.41 -3.22 8.90
CA ASP A 139 -16.62 -2.07 8.48
C ASP A 139 -15.17 -2.46 8.15
N VAL A 140 -14.55 -3.31 8.96
CA VAL A 140 -13.21 -3.85 8.74
C VAL A 140 -13.19 -4.79 7.54
N GLN A 141 -14.12 -5.75 7.49
CA GLN A 141 -14.20 -6.72 6.40
C GLN A 141 -14.43 -6.04 5.05
N ALA A 142 -15.34 -5.06 5.00
CA ALA A 142 -15.61 -4.29 3.79
C ALA A 142 -14.39 -3.44 3.38
N GLY A 143 -13.71 -2.79 4.34
CA GLY A 143 -12.51 -2.01 4.06
C GLY A 143 -11.34 -2.87 3.55
N VAL A 144 -11.10 -4.03 4.16
CA VAL A 144 -10.06 -4.99 3.71
C VAL A 144 -10.42 -5.59 2.35
N GLY A 145 -11.69 -5.93 2.14
CA GLY A 145 -12.21 -6.42 0.86
C GLY A 145 -11.99 -5.40 -0.26
N LEU A 146 -12.39 -4.15 -0.05
CA LEU A 146 -12.21 -3.08 -1.02
C LEU A 146 -10.72 -2.81 -1.29
N LEU A 147 -9.90 -2.70 -0.26
CA LEU A 147 -8.45 -2.52 -0.41
C LEU A 147 -7.83 -3.67 -1.22
N GLY A 148 -8.20 -4.91 -0.93
CA GLY A 148 -7.72 -6.07 -1.66
C GLY A 148 -8.13 -6.08 -3.13
N ILE A 149 -9.39 -5.74 -3.44
CA ILE A 149 -9.88 -5.60 -4.83
C ILE A 149 -9.12 -4.51 -5.57
N MET A 150 -8.99 -3.32 -4.96
CA MET A 150 -8.27 -2.18 -5.57
C MET A 150 -6.80 -2.52 -5.79
N PHE A 151 -6.15 -3.19 -4.84
CA PHE A 151 -4.75 -3.56 -4.90
C PHE A 151 -4.47 -4.63 -5.96
N VAL A 152 -5.16 -5.78 -5.89
CA VAL A 152 -4.99 -6.88 -6.85
C VAL A 152 -5.46 -6.47 -8.25
N GLY A 153 -6.55 -5.71 -8.35
CA GLY A 153 -7.01 -5.14 -9.62
C GLY A 153 -5.94 -4.24 -10.24
N SER A 154 -5.34 -3.35 -9.46
CA SER A 154 -4.25 -2.48 -9.93
C SER A 154 -3.01 -3.28 -10.37
N LEU A 155 -2.59 -4.29 -9.60
CA LEU A 155 -1.47 -5.16 -9.99
C LEU A 155 -1.75 -5.92 -11.28
N THR A 156 -2.97 -6.42 -11.45
CA THR A 156 -3.40 -7.14 -12.66
C THR A 156 -3.38 -6.22 -13.87
N LEU A 157 -3.96 -5.02 -13.75
CA LEU A 157 -3.97 -4.03 -14.84
C LEU A 157 -2.55 -3.53 -15.16
N ALA A 158 -1.69 -3.35 -14.16
CA ALA A 158 -0.29 -3.03 -14.36
C ALA A 158 0.46 -4.14 -15.11
N TYR A 159 0.20 -5.40 -14.78
CA TYR A 159 0.78 -6.56 -15.45
C TYR A 159 0.31 -6.67 -16.90
N VAL A 160 -0.99 -6.57 -17.16
CA VAL A 160 -1.55 -6.62 -18.52
C VAL A 160 -0.93 -5.53 -19.40
N ASN A 161 -0.85 -4.29 -18.89
CA ASN A 161 -0.29 -3.18 -19.64
C ASN A 161 1.21 -3.35 -19.95
N ILE A 162 2.03 -3.83 -19.01
CA ILE A 162 3.45 -4.04 -19.30
C ILE A 162 3.69 -5.18 -20.30
N LYS A 163 2.85 -6.23 -20.28
CA LYS A 163 2.89 -7.30 -21.30
C LYS A 163 2.49 -6.80 -22.69
N ARG A 164 1.68 -5.73 -22.76
CA ARG A 164 1.36 -5.00 -23.98
C ARG A 164 2.32 -3.85 -24.28
N LEU A 165 3.44 -3.73 -23.56
CA LEU A 165 4.41 -2.65 -23.71
C LEU A 165 3.81 -1.24 -23.53
N GLN A 166 2.71 -1.12 -22.79
CA GLN A 166 2.03 0.13 -22.50
C GLN A 166 2.47 0.68 -21.14
N ILE A 167 3.63 1.34 -21.17
CA ILE A 167 4.45 1.67 -20.01
C ILE A 167 3.81 2.78 -19.17
N GLU A 168 3.13 3.74 -19.79
CA GLU A 168 2.45 4.82 -19.08
C GLU A 168 1.31 4.28 -18.22
N GLN A 169 0.52 3.34 -18.75
CA GLN A 169 -0.55 2.68 -17.99
C GLN A 169 0.02 1.75 -16.93
N HIS A 170 1.06 0.97 -17.26
CA HIS A 170 1.76 0.16 -16.28
C HIS A 170 2.23 1.00 -15.07
N ARG A 171 2.87 2.14 -15.32
CA ARG A 171 3.31 3.06 -14.27
C ARG A 171 2.13 3.56 -13.43
N ALA A 172 1.06 3.99 -14.09
CA ALA A 172 -0.11 4.55 -13.40
C ALA A 172 -0.75 3.52 -12.47
N TRP A 173 -0.95 2.28 -12.94
CA TRP A 173 -1.51 1.19 -12.14
C TRP A 173 -0.56 0.68 -11.05
N MET A 174 0.76 0.64 -11.29
CA MET A 174 1.72 0.32 -10.21
C MET A 174 1.72 1.37 -9.11
N LEU A 175 1.63 2.66 -9.45
CA LEU A 175 1.52 3.71 -8.44
C LEU A 175 0.24 3.57 -7.63
N ARG A 176 -0.91 3.34 -8.28
CA ARG A 176 -2.19 3.07 -7.58
C ARG A 176 -2.05 1.92 -6.58
N ALA A 177 -1.54 0.78 -7.02
CA ALA A 177 -1.36 -0.39 -6.16
C ALA A 177 -0.56 -0.04 -4.90
N TRP A 178 0.61 0.58 -5.04
CA TRP A 178 1.50 0.84 -3.91
C TRP A 178 1.05 1.99 -3.01
N PHE A 179 0.28 2.95 -3.53
CA PHE A 179 -0.38 3.96 -2.70
C PHE A 179 -1.55 3.35 -1.91
N TYR A 180 -2.36 2.48 -2.53
CA TYR A 180 -3.41 1.76 -1.80
C TYR A 180 -2.82 0.90 -0.67
N ALA A 181 -1.73 0.17 -0.94
CA ALA A 181 -1.01 -0.57 0.11
C ALA A 181 -0.40 0.37 1.18
N GLY A 182 0.12 1.52 0.78
CA GLY A 182 0.65 2.55 1.67
C GLY A 182 -0.37 3.15 2.64
N SER A 183 -1.67 3.03 2.35
CA SER A 183 -2.75 3.48 3.24
C SER A 183 -2.66 2.84 4.64
N ILE A 184 -2.10 1.64 4.78
CA ILE A 184 -1.91 0.98 6.07
C ILE A 184 -1.03 1.80 7.02
N ILE A 185 -0.07 2.57 6.50
CA ILE A 185 0.80 3.41 7.32
C ILE A 185 -0.01 4.60 7.87
N THR A 186 -0.77 5.27 7.01
CA THR A 186 -1.66 6.36 7.40
C THR A 186 -2.77 5.89 8.34
N LEU A 187 -3.32 4.71 8.10
CA LEU A 187 -4.28 4.04 8.99
C LEU A 187 -3.71 3.97 10.40
N ARG A 188 -2.46 3.52 10.60
CA ARG A 188 -1.88 3.41 11.94
C ARG A 188 -1.79 4.76 12.64
N LEU A 189 -1.45 5.83 11.91
CA LEU A 189 -1.42 7.17 12.49
C LEU A 189 -2.82 7.62 12.96
N ILE A 190 -3.83 7.48 12.08
CA ILE A 190 -5.21 7.83 12.41
C ILE A 190 -5.70 6.97 13.59
N GLN A 191 -5.47 5.66 13.53
CA GLN A 191 -5.86 4.71 14.57
C GLN A 191 -5.27 5.09 15.92
N PHE A 192 -3.95 5.31 16.03
CA PHE A 192 -3.32 5.69 17.30
C PHE A 192 -3.85 7.00 17.86
N THR A 193 -4.08 8.01 17.00
CA THR A 193 -4.69 9.27 17.43
C THR A 193 -6.11 9.04 17.96
N CYS A 194 -6.91 8.23 17.28
CA CYS A 194 -8.27 7.92 17.72
C CYS A 194 -8.32 7.12 19.00
N VAL A 195 -7.41 6.16 19.21
CA VAL A 195 -7.30 5.40 20.47
C VAL A 195 -7.15 6.35 21.65
N VAL A 196 -6.28 7.36 21.55
CA VAL A 196 -6.09 8.36 22.61
C VAL A 196 -7.36 9.19 22.82
N ILE A 197 -8.03 9.59 21.74
CA ILE A 197 -9.27 10.39 21.82
C ILE A 197 -10.39 9.61 22.52
N ILE A 198 -10.68 8.38 22.09
CA ILE A 198 -11.77 7.59 22.68
C ILE A 198 -11.49 7.25 24.15
N SER A 199 -10.23 7.00 24.50
CA SER A 199 -9.82 6.73 25.90
C SER A 199 -10.00 7.95 26.79
N ARG A 200 -9.77 9.17 26.26
CA ARG A 200 -10.04 10.41 27.01
C ARG A 200 -11.52 10.71 27.17
N ILE A 201 -12.34 10.32 26.19
CA ILE A 201 -13.79 10.49 26.26
C ILE A 201 -14.39 9.49 27.26
N GLY A 202 -13.92 8.24 27.28
CA GLY A 202 -14.27 7.25 28.30
C GLY A 202 -15.71 6.71 28.23
N THR A 203 -16.39 6.88 27.09
CA THR A 203 -17.79 6.42 26.90
C THR A 203 -17.94 5.42 25.75
N TYR A 204 -16.84 4.87 25.25
CA TYR A 204 -16.83 3.93 24.12
C TYR A 204 -16.79 2.49 24.61
N TYR A 205 -17.71 1.66 24.10
CA TYR A 205 -17.81 0.25 24.46
C TYR A 205 -18.01 -0.61 23.21
N VAL A 206 -17.55 -1.86 23.26
CA VAL A 206 -17.72 -2.84 22.17
C VAL A 206 -18.04 -4.22 22.73
N ALA A 207 -18.93 -4.94 22.05
CA ALA A 207 -19.21 -6.34 22.38
C ALA A 207 -18.04 -7.25 21.94
N ARG A 208 -17.66 -8.19 22.80
CA ARG A 208 -16.60 -9.18 22.56
C ARG A 208 -17.05 -10.58 22.99
N PRO A 209 -16.65 -11.64 22.28
CA PRO A 209 -16.84 -13.01 22.74
C PRO A 209 -16.12 -13.24 24.06
N CYS A 210 -16.78 -13.89 25.02
CA CYS A 210 -16.20 -14.20 26.32
C CYS A 210 -14.98 -15.12 26.22
N GLU A 211 -14.94 -16.01 25.22
CA GLU A 211 -13.76 -16.83 24.91
C GLU A 211 -12.51 -15.97 24.63
N GLN A 212 -12.67 -14.89 23.85
CA GLN A 212 -11.58 -13.97 23.53
C GLN A 212 -11.17 -13.15 24.75
N VAL A 213 -12.13 -12.66 25.54
CA VAL A 213 -11.86 -11.88 26.76
C VAL A 213 -11.11 -12.75 27.78
N ALA A 214 -11.59 -13.96 28.04
CA ALA A 214 -10.96 -14.94 28.92
C ALA A 214 -9.54 -15.27 28.46
N GLY A 215 -9.35 -15.56 27.16
CA GLY A 215 -8.02 -15.84 26.60
C GLY A 215 -7.06 -14.65 26.56
N THR A 216 -7.57 -13.42 26.74
CA THR A 216 -6.76 -12.19 26.78
C THR A 216 -6.36 -11.82 28.21
N ILE A 217 -7.23 -12.06 29.20
CA ILE A 217 -6.96 -11.82 30.62
C ILE A 217 -6.16 -12.98 31.23
N ASP A 218 -6.39 -14.20 30.76
CA ASP A 218 -5.71 -15.43 31.19
C ASP A 218 -5.88 -15.75 32.69
N ASP A 219 -6.98 -15.25 33.30
CA ASP A 219 -7.39 -15.54 34.67
C ASP A 219 -8.92 -15.61 34.74
N THR A 220 -9.45 -16.75 35.15
CA THR A 220 -10.90 -17.02 35.20
C THR A 220 -11.62 -16.17 36.26
N ASN A 221 -11.07 -16.11 37.47
CA ASN A 221 -11.70 -15.38 38.58
C ASN A 221 -11.71 -13.89 38.28
N ARG A 222 -10.59 -13.37 37.77
CA ARG A 222 -10.49 -11.97 37.36
C ARG A 222 -11.41 -11.64 36.18
N THR A 223 -11.56 -12.56 35.23
CA THR A 223 -12.49 -12.38 34.10
C THR A 223 -13.93 -12.28 34.59
N ILE A 224 -14.38 -13.16 35.49
CA ILE A 224 -15.75 -13.13 36.02
C ILE A 224 -15.99 -11.90 36.90
N GLU A 225 -14.99 -11.47 37.68
CA GLU A 225 -15.06 -10.24 38.48
C GLU A 225 -15.29 -8.99 37.61
N LEU A 226 -14.54 -8.88 36.50
CA LEU A 226 -14.63 -7.74 35.59
C LEU A 226 -15.80 -7.84 34.60
N TYR A 227 -16.15 -9.05 34.18
CA TYR A 227 -17.16 -9.33 33.16
C TYR A 227 -18.09 -10.46 33.62
N PRO A 228 -19.04 -10.20 34.54
CA PRO A 228 -19.93 -11.23 35.10
C PRO A 228 -20.75 -11.99 34.06
N ASP A 229 -21.08 -11.34 32.93
CA ASP A 229 -21.78 -11.95 31.80
C ASP A 229 -21.06 -13.18 31.25
N CYS A 230 -19.73 -13.27 31.42
CA CYS A 230 -18.93 -14.42 30.98
C CYS A 230 -19.05 -15.66 31.86
N ALA A 231 -19.81 -15.62 32.97
CA ALA A 231 -20.06 -16.80 33.81
C ALA A 231 -20.69 -17.96 33.01
N ALA A 232 -21.58 -17.66 32.06
CA ALA A 232 -22.23 -18.66 31.21
C ALA A 232 -21.25 -19.36 30.24
N TYR A 233 -20.17 -18.69 29.85
CA TYR A 233 -19.10 -19.29 29.04
C TYR A 233 -18.29 -20.29 29.87
N PHE A 234 -17.89 -19.92 31.09
CA PHE A 234 -17.09 -20.81 31.95
C PHE A 234 -17.89 -22.01 32.49
N SER A 235 -19.18 -21.85 32.75
CA SER A 235 -20.05 -22.96 33.16
C SER A 235 -20.39 -23.93 32.02
N GLY A 236 -20.07 -23.57 30.77
CA GLY A 236 -20.44 -24.32 29.57
C GLY A 236 -21.91 -24.16 29.16
N ALA A 237 -22.70 -23.34 29.86
CA ALA A 237 -24.11 -23.10 29.55
C ALA A 237 -24.31 -22.37 28.21
N ASN A 238 -23.40 -21.45 27.87
CA ASN A 238 -23.39 -20.76 26.58
C ASN A 238 -21.95 -20.50 26.10
N PRO A 239 -21.38 -21.39 25.25
CA PRO A 239 -20.04 -21.21 24.69
C PRO A 239 -19.88 -19.95 23.83
N ASP A 240 -20.97 -19.49 23.20
CA ASP A 240 -21.00 -18.31 22.33
C ASP A 240 -21.35 -17.01 23.09
N GLN A 241 -21.22 -17.01 24.41
CA GLN A 241 -21.53 -15.84 25.23
C GLN A 241 -20.65 -14.64 24.86
N HIS A 242 -21.25 -13.46 24.86
CA HIS A 242 -20.58 -12.19 24.64
C HIS A 242 -20.70 -11.30 25.88
N THR A 243 -19.75 -10.38 26.04
CA THR A 243 -19.78 -9.32 27.05
C THR A 243 -19.47 -7.97 26.40
N VAL A 244 -19.92 -6.89 27.03
CA VAL A 244 -19.55 -5.54 26.65
C VAL A 244 -18.21 -5.19 27.32
N VAL A 245 -17.29 -4.62 26.56
CA VAL A 245 -15.94 -4.24 27.01
C VAL A 245 -15.73 -2.75 26.78
N HIS A 246 -15.30 -2.04 27.82
CA HIS A 246 -14.92 -0.64 27.74
C HIS A 246 -13.65 -0.47 26.90
N ALA A 247 -13.63 0.54 26.02
CA ALA A 247 -12.51 0.79 25.11
C ALA A 247 -11.61 1.91 25.64
N ASP A 248 -10.69 1.55 26.54
CA ASP A 248 -9.72 2.47 27.14
C ASP A 248 -8.29 1.89 27.07
N LEU A 249 -7.34 2.69 26.60
CA LEU A 249 -5.90 2.38 26.63
C LEU A 249 -5.14 3.18 27.71
N LEU A 250 -5.65 4.34 28.13
CA LEU A 250 -4.97 5.25 29.05
C LEU A 250 -5.13 4.81 30.51
N ASN A 251 -6.31 4.32 30.89
CA ASN A 251 -6.63 3.86 32.24
C ASN A 251 -7.13 2.41 32.24
N ALA A 252 -6.64 1.59 31.32
CA ALA A 252 -7.07 0.21 31.15
C ALA A 252 -6.88 -0.61 32.44
N THR A 253 -7.97 -1.22 32.92
CA THR A 253 -7.99 -2.12 34.08
C THR A 253 -7.73 -3.58 33.72
N SER A 254 -7.78 -3.89 32.41
CA SER A 254 -7.50 -5.21 31.86
C SER A 254 -6.92 -5.13 30.45
N ALA A 255 -6.27 -6.21 30.02
CA ALA A 255 -5.80 -6.34 28.64
C ALA A 255 -6.96 -6.36 27.62
N ALA A 256 -8.18 -6.74 28.05
CA ALA A 256 -9.36 -6.71 27.20
C ALA A 256 -9.78 -5.27 26.85
N GLU A 257 -9.72 -4.34 27.81
CA GLU A 257 -10.02 -2.92 27.57
C GLU A 257 -9.03 -2.27 26.61
N ALA A 258 -7.73 -2.51 26.83
CA ALA A 258 -6.68 -2.03 25.94
C ALA A 258 -6.83 -2.61 24.52
N GLY A 259 -7.19 -3.89 24.40
CA GLY A 259 -7.49 -4.54 23.13
C GLY A 259 -8.70 -3.94 22.43
N ALA A 260 -9.78 -3.67 23.17
CA ALA A 260 -10.98 -3.00 22.67
C ALA A 260 -10.67 -1.58 22.15
N ALA A 261 -9.88 -0.80 22.89
CA ALA A 261 -9.45 0.53 22.49
C ALA A 261 -8.67 0.52 21.18
N VAL A 262 -7.70 -0.39 21.03
CA VAL A 262 -6.88 -0.48 19.82
C VAL A 262 -7.70 -0.94 18.61
N SER A 263 -8.59 -1.90 18.80
CA SER A 263 -9.35 -2.51 17.69
C SER A 263 -10.50 -1.64 17.17
N MET A 264 -11.20 -0.93 18.04
CA MET A 264 -12.41 -0.19 17.69
C MET A 264 -12.20 0.86 16.58
N PRO A 265 -11.15 1.72 16.58
CA PRO A 265 -10.95 2.70 15.51
C PRO A 265 -10.44 2.12 14.19
N PHE A 266 -10.11 0.83 14.12
CA PHE A 266 -9.37 0.26 12.99
C PHE A 266 -10.12 0.40 11.67
N GLY A 267 -11.40 0.01 11.60
CA GLY A 267 -12.16 0.06 10.36
C GLY A 267 -12.37 1.48 9.86
N MET A 268 -12.75 2.41 10.75
CA MET A 268 -12.85 3.83 10.41
C MET A 268 -11.52 4.41 9.88
N ALA A 269 -10.40 4.12 10.57
CA ALA A 269 -9.08 4.56 10.15
C ALA A 269 -8.67 3.98 8.78
N LEU A 270 -9.05 2.73 8.50
CA LEU A 270 -8.83 2.08 7.21
C LEU A 270 -9.57 2.81 6.08
N TRP A 271 -10.85 3.10 6.28
CA TRP A 271 -11.66 3.81 5.28
C TRP A 271 -11.13 5.22 4.99
N LEU A 272 -10.81 6.00 6.03
CA LEU A 272 -10.26 7.34 5.85
C LEU A 272 -8.89 7.31 5.16
N ALA A 273 -7.99 6.42 5.60
CA ALA A 273 -6.67 6.30 4.99
C ALA A 273 -6.77 5.86 3.52
N LEU A 274 -7.62 4.89 3.20
CA LEU A 274 -7.81 4.43 1.83
C LEU A 274 -8.35 5.56 0.94
N ALA A 275 -9.34 6.34 1.41
CA ALA A 275 -9.88 7.47 0.68
C ALA A 275 -8.81 8.55 0.39
N ILE A 276 -8.01 8.92 1.40
CA ILE A 276 -6.92 9.90 1.25
C ILE A 276 -5.93 9.44 0.17
N HIS A 277 -5.51 8.17 0.21
CA HIS A 277 -4.55 7.64 -0.75
C HIS A 277 -5.15 7.48 -2.15
N ALA A 278 -6.42 7.07 -2.24
CA ALA A 278 -7.13 6.93 -3.50
C ALA A 278 -7.30 8.27 -4.22
N ILE A 279 -7.71 9.32 -3.50
CA ILE A 279 -7.82 10.67 -4.05
C ILE A 279 -6.43 11.23 -4.39
N GLY A 280 -5.47 11.07 -3.48
CA GLY A 280 -4.12 11.60 -3.62
C GLY A 280 -3.38 11.07 -4.84
N ILE A 281 -3.49 9.78 -5.13
CA ILE A 281 -2.81 9.20 -6.30
C ILE A 281 -3.44 9.67 -7.63
N GLU A 282 -4.76 9.79 -7.71
CA GLU A 282 -5.41 10.34 -8.91
C GLU A 282 -5.03 11.79 -9.14
N LEU A 283 -4.97 12.61 -8.09
CA LEU A 283 -4.49 13.98 -8.18
C LEU A 283 -3.04 14.02 -8.69
N TYR A 284 -2.14 13.19 -8.15
CA TYR A 284 -0.76 13.11 -8.61
C TYR A 284 -0.64 12.73 -10.10
N LEU A 285 -1.41 11.75 -10.55
CA LEU A 285 -1.41 11.32 -11.95
C LEU A 285 -1.94 12.41 -12.88
N ARG A 286 -3.01 13.12 -12.47
CA ARG A 286 -3.55 14.27 -13.23
C ARG A 286 -2.61 15.47 -13.27
N LEU A 287 -1.81 15.67 -12.23
CA LEU A 287 -0.80 16.74 -12.16
C LEU A 287 0.53 16.39 -12.84
N THR A 288 0.67 15.18 -13.42
CA THR A 288 1.89 14.75 -14.12
C THR A 288 1.67 14.39 -15.61
N PRO A 289 0.89 15.17 -16.40
CA PRO A 289 0.52 14.79 -17.77
C PRO A 289 1.73 14.72 -18.71
N ALA A 290 2.73 15.59 -18.52
CA ALA A 290 3.95 15.57 -19.33
C ALA A 290 4.74 14.26 -19.22
N GLU A 291 4.72 13.62 -18.03
CA GLU A 291 5.37 12.33 -17.83
C GLU A 291 4.55 11.19 -18.46
N THR A 292 3.22 11.27 -18.38
CA THR A 292 2.31 10.35 -19.06
C THR A 292 2.55 10.38 -20.57
N GLU A 293 2.56 11.56 -21.17
CA GLU A 293 2.81 11.75 -22.61
C GLU A 293 4.19 11.24 -23.04
N ARG A 294 5.24 11.58 -22.26
CA ARG A 294 6.59 11.08 -22.52
C ARG A 294 6.65 9.56 -22.52
N LEU A 295 5.95 8.89 -21.61
CA LEU A 295 5.91 7.42 -21.55
C LEU A 295 5.01 6.81 -22.62
N ARG A 296 3.98 7.52 -23.07
CA ARG A 296 3.12 7.15 -24.19
C ARG A 296 3.94 7.05 -25.48
N GLU A 297 4.78 8.05 -25.75
CA GLU A 297 5.75 8.06 -26.86
C GLU A 297 6.75 6.90 -26.81
N VAL A 298 7.24 6.56 -25.62
CA VAL A 298 8.12 5.39 -25.45
C VAL A 298 7.36 4.10 -25.73
N SER A 299 6.12 3.99 -25.27
CA SER A 299 5.28 2.81 -25.48
C SER A 299 4.97 2.60 -26.96
N TYR A 300 4.65 3.67 -27.69
CA TYR A 300 4.47 3.64 -29.14
C TYR A 300 5.69 3.05 -29.86
N LYS A 301 6.90 3.59 -29.59
CA LYS A 301 8.16 3.09 -30.19
C LYS A 301 8.41 1.62 -29.87
N ARG A 302 8.23 1.21 -28.61
CA ARG A 302 8.42 -0.18 -28.18
C ARG A 302 7.41 -1.14 -28.82
N GLN A 303 6.17 -0.69 -29.02
CA GLN A 303 5.15 -1.49 -29.67
C GLN A 303 5.45 -1.66 -31.17
N LEU A 304 5.92 -0.62 -31.85
CA LEU A 304 6.42 -0.73 -33.24
C LEU A 304 7.59 -1.71 -33.34
N GLU A 305 8.61 -1.57 -32.48
CA GLU A 305 9.76 -2.49 -32.42
C GLU A 305 9.33 -3.95 -32.21
N ALA A 306 8.22 -4.17 -31.49
CA ALA A 306 7.67 -5.49 -31.20
C ALA A 306 6.61 -5.95 -32.22
N GLY A 307 6.35 -5.20 -33.29
CA GLY A 307 5.33 -5.52 -34.30
C GLY A 307 3.90 -5.54 -33.76
N MET A 308 3.61 -4.82 -32.66
CA MET A 308 2.27 -4.76 -32.07
C MET A 308 1.38 -3.76 -32.82
N SER A 309 0.11 -4.14 -33.03
CA SER A 309 -0.92 -3.29 -33.63
C SER A 309 -2.19 -3.27 -32.75
N PRO A 310 -2.84 -2.10 -32.56
CA PRO A 310 -2.36 -0.77 -32.96
C PRO A 310 -1.27 -0.24 -32.00
N ALA A 311 -0.17 0.27 -32.55
CA ALA A 311 0.93 0.82 -31.76
C ALA A 311 0.51 2.15 -31.08
N GLY A 312 1.04 2.42 -29.88
CA GLY A 312 0.66 3.52 -29.01
C GLY A 312 -0.58 3.24 -28.15
N ARG A 313 -1.31 2.15 -28.41
CA ARG A 313 -2.60 1.82 -27.77
C ARG A 313 -2.82 0.31 -27.61
N ALA A 314 -1.77 -0.51 -27.70
CA ALA A 314 -1.91 -1.96 -27.55
C ALA A 314 -2.24 -2.41 -26.11
N GLY A 315 -2.18 -1.51 -25.12
CA GLY A 315 -2.62 -1.73 -23.74
C GLY A 315 -4.08 -1.38 -23.48
N LEU A 316 -4.39 -1.18 -22.19
CA LEU A 316 -5.70 -0.76 -21.69
C LEU A 316 -5.74 0.76 -21.61
N THR A 317 -5.99 1.41 -22.74
CA THR A 317 -5.97 2.87 -22.87
C THR A 317 -7.38 3.41 -23.12
N ALA A 318 -7.65 4.64 -22.66
CA ALA A 318 -8.97 5.26 -22.80
C ALA A 318 -9.41 5.38 -24.26
N ASP A 319 -8.47 5.64 -25.16
CA ASP A 319 -8.69 5.81 -26.59
C ASP A 319 -8.89 4.49 -27.35
N ARG A 320 -8.74 3.35 -26.65
CA ARG A 320 -9.01 2.01 -27.18
C ARG A 320 -10.24 1.35 -26.58
N ILE A 321 -10.48 1.55 -25.28
CA ILE A 321 -11.55 0.86 -24.53
C ILE A 321 -12.69 1.82 -24.20
N GLY A 322 -12.39 3.11 -24.05
CA GLY A 322 -13.37 4.16 -23.78
C GLY A 322 -13.64 5.02 -25.02
N ASP A 323 -13.98 6.27 -24.76
CA ASP A 323 -14.52 7.24 -25.72
C ASP A 323 -13.58 8.43 -26.02
N SER A 324 -12.31 8.37 -25.58
CA SER A 324 -11.38 9.46 -25.83
C SER A 324 -10.88 9.46 -27.28
N GLU A 325 -10.52 10.64 -27.78
CA GLU A 325 -9.88 10.79 -29.09
C GLU A 325 -8.66 9.89 -29.26
N GLU A 326 -8.42 9.49 -30.50
CA GLU A 326 -7.29 8.63 -30.81
C GLU A 326 -5.96 9.33 -30.57
N TRP A 327 -5.14 8.75 -29.69
CA TRP A 327 -3.81 9.29 -29.42
C TRP A 327 -2.93 9.12 -30.65
N GLN A 328 -2.28 10.20 -31.06
CA GLN A 328 -1.33 10.25 -32.16
C GLN A 328 0.06 10.64 -31.64
N PRO A 329 1.14 10.01 -32.10
CA PRO A 329 2.49 10.42 -31.75
C PRO A 329 2.76 11.83 -32.28
N LYS A 330 3.53 12.62 -31.53
CA LYS A 330 3.92 13.96 -32.01
C LYS A 330 4.79 13.82 -33.26
N GLN A 331 4.37 14.46 -34.34
CA GLN A 331 5.22 14.59 -35.52
C GLN A 331 6.49 15.36 -35.11
N LYS A 332 7.67 14.79 -35.42
CA LYS A 332 8.91 15.56 -35.37
C LYS A 332 8.82 16.61 -36.48
N ASP A 333 8.79 17.88 -36.13
CA ASP A 333 8.94 18.96 -37.10
C ASP A 333 10.24 18.74 -37.90
N SER A 334 10.10 18.50 -39.20
CA SER A 334 11.19 18.31 -40.16
C SER A 334 11.92 19.61 -40.53
N ARG A 335 11.89 20.64 -39.66
CA ARG A 335 12.46 21.96 -39.94
C ARG A 335 13.92 22.14 -39.53
N ASP A 336 14.53 21.14 -38.88
CA ASP A 336 15.94 21.23 -38.45
C ASP A 336 16.95 20.73 -39.51
N ASP A 337 16.51 20.06 -40.58
CA ASP A 337 17.40 19.57 -41.66
C ASP A 337 17.54 20.55 -42.84
N SER A 338 16.79 21.65 -42.89
CA SER A 338 16.82 22.60 -44.02
C SER A 338 17.79 23.78 -43.85
N MET A 339 18.56 23.85 -42.76
CA MET A 339 19.49 24.97 -42.52
C MET A 339 20.95 24.68 -42.87
N THR A 340 21.27 23.54 -43.50
CA THR A 340 22.65 23.19 -43.90
C THR A 340 22.87 23.10 -45.42
N GLN A 341 22.16 23.90 -46.21
CA GLN A 341 22.54 24.17 -47.60
C GLN A 341 22.49 25.67 -47.88
N ILE A 342 23.53 26.39 -47.46
CA ILE A 342 23.90 27.64 -48.11
C ILE A 342 24.64 27.25 -49.39
N PRO A 343 24.13 27.57 -50.60
CA PRO A 343 24.86 27.35 -51.82
C PRO A 343 26.04 28.32 -51.86
N THR A 344 27.25 27.80 -52.01
CA THR A 344 28.43 28.58 -52.40
C THR A 344 28.21 29.09 -53.83
N THR A 345 27.85 30.36 -53.97
CA THR A 345 27.95 31.08 -55.24
C THR A 345 29.35 31.68 -55.41
N LYS A 346 29.84 31.56 -56.64
CA LYS A 346 31.16 31.89 -57.18
C LYS A 346 31.68 33.28 -56.87
#